data_AF-A0A1M6GS98-F1
#
_entry.id   AF-A0A1M6GS98-F1
#
_cell.length_a   1.000
_cell.length_b   1.000
_cell.length_c   1.000
_cell.angle_alpha   90.00
_cell.angle_beta   90.00
_cell.angle_gamma   90.00
#
_symmetry.space_group_name_H-M   'P 1'
#
loop_
_entity.id
_entity.type
_entity.pdbx_description
1 polymer ?
#
loop_
_entity_poly.entity_id
_entity_poly.type
_entity_poly.pdbx_seq_one_letter_code
_entity_poly.pdbx_strand_id
1 'polypeptide(L)'
;MVGGLKPDYFDHLFVSIQSFNSKDLTEVTSPDFYDYIVIDEFHHAAAPSYQELLEYYKPKVLLGLTATPERADGRSIYTYFQGRVAAEIRLWEAIERKLLSPFHYFGVTDNVDLSQVQWVVWELR
;
A
#
# COMPACT_ATOMS: atom_id res chain seq x y z
N MET A 1 17.45 -2.66 5.52
CA MET A 1 17.61 -1.19 5.47
C MET A 1 18.25 -0.85 4.17
N VAL A 2 17.79 0.26 3.60
CA VAL A 2 18.21 0.78 2.31
C VAL A 2 19.75 0.82 2.22
N GLY A 3 20.32 0.24 1.16
CA GLY A 3 21.76 0.32 0.89
C GLY A 3 22.68 -0.59 1.72
N GLY A 4 22.16 -1.64 2.37
CA GLY A 4 23.00 -2.67 3.03
C GLY A 4 23.42 -2.39 4.48
N LEU A 5 23.20 -1.18 4.97
CA LEU A 5 23.49 -0.79 6.36
C LEU A 5 22.67 -1.62 7.37
N LYS A 6 23.25 -1.98 8.51
CA LYS A 6 22.53 -2.50 9.69
C LYS A 6 22.40 -1.38 10.72
N PRO A 7 21.29 -1.29 11.45
CA PRO A 7 21.08 -0.18 12.35
C PRO A 7 21.69 -0.54 13.71
N ASP A 8 22.18 0.45 14.43
CA ASP A 8 22.64 0.20 15.79
C ASP A 8 21.47 0.08 16.78
N TYR A 9 20.29 0.61 16.40
CA TYR A 9 19.07 0.65 17.20
C TYR A 9 17.84 0.30 16.37
N PHE A 10 16.86 -0.37 16.99
CA PHE A 10 15.65 -0.85 16.31
C PHE A 10 14.38 -0.14 16.75
N ASP A 11 14.44 0.82 17.69
CA ASP A 11 13.27 1.49 18.25
C ASP A 11 12.47 2.28 17.19
N HIS A 12 13.17 2.85 16.21
CA HIS A 12 12.61 3.61 15.11
C HIS A 12 13.28 3.21 13.80
N LEU A 13 12.54 2.49 12.94
CA LEU A 13 13.08 1.92 11.72
C LEU A 13 12.30 2.36 10.49
N PHE A 14 13.02 2.84 9.49
CA PHE A 14 12.53 2.95 8.12
C PHE A 14 13.09 1.80 7.29
N VAL A 15 12.21 0.95 6.78
CA VAL A 15 12.58 -0.27 6.08
C VAL A 15 11.68 -0.49 4.87
N SER A 16 12.26 -0.91 3.75
CA SER A 16 11.48 -1.38 2.61
C SER A 16 11.04 -2.82 2.83
N ILE A 17 9.96 -3.27 2.17
CA ILE A 17 9.51 -4.67 2.32
C ILE A 17 10.60 -5.67 1.91
N GLN A 18 11.36 -5.37 0.84
CA GLN A 18 12.47 -6.23 0.41
C GLN A 18 13.57 -6.33 1.47
N SER A 19 13.82 -5.24 2.19
CA SER A 19 14.78 -5.22 3.29
C SER A 19 14.29 -5.99 4.52
N PHE A 20 12.99 -6.04 4.76
CA PHE A 20 12.39 -6.84 5.82
C PHE A 20 12.53 -8.33 5.48
N ASN A 21 12.16 -8.74 4.27
CA ASN A 21 12.20 -10.16 3.87
C ASN A 21 13.62 -10.70 3.65
N SER A 22 14.62 -9.83 3.51
CA SER A 22 16.04 -10.23 3.32
C SER A 22 16.89 -10.14 4.60
N LYS A 23 16.31 -9.70 5.72
CA LYS A 23 17.00 -9.58 7.00
C LYS A 23 16.16 -10.24 8.08
N ASP A 24 16.82 -10.86 9.04
CA ASP A 24 16.10 -11.50 10.15
C ASP A 24 15.71 -10.48 11.24
N LEU A 25 14.95 -9.46 10.86
CA LEU A 25 14.35 -8.52 11.83
C LEU A 25 13.50 -9.29 12.84
N THR A 26 12.86 -10.37 12.39
CA THR A 26 12.04 -11.30 13.16
C THR A 26 12.85 -12.21 14.10
N GLU A 27 14.17 -12.33 13.93
CA GLU A 27 15.06 -13.05 14.86
C GLU A 27 15.49 -12.16 16.03
N VAL A 28 15.56 -10.84 15.84
CA VAL A 28 16.10 -9.89 16.82
C VAL A 28 15.02 -9.01 17.48
N THR A 29 13.80 -9.05 16.97
CA THR A 29 12.63 -8.41 17.55
C THR A 29 11.58 -9.46 17.86
N SER A 30 10.68 -9.20 18.80
CA SER A 30 9.51 -10.05 19.06
C SER A 30 8.31 -9.60 18.21
N PRO A 31 7.28 -10.44 18.06
CA PRO A 31 6.03 -10.07 17.38
C PRO A 31 5.35 -8.79 17.92
N ASP A 32 5.51 -8.51 19.21
CA ASP A 32 4.93 -7.36 19.92
C ASP A 32 5.92 -6.19 20.12
N PHE A 33 7.10 -6.26 19.51
CA PHE A 33 8.17 -5.27 19.68
C PHE A 33 7.76 -3.85 19.23
N TYR A 34 7.04 -3.75 18.11
CA TYR A 34 6.59 -2.46 17.59
C TYR A 34 5.15 -2.19 18.02
N ASP A 35 4.95 -1.15 18.83
CA ASP A 35 3.62 -0.67 19.18
C ASP A 35 2.87 -0.06 17.97
N TYR A 36 3.61 0.49 17.01
CA TYR A 36 3.08 1.25 15.88
C TYR A 36 3.81 0.85 14.59
N ILE A 37 3.04 0.50 13.55
CA ILE A 37 3.58 0.23 12.21
C ILE A 37 2.79 1.06 11.18
N VAL A 38 3.52 1.81 10.34
CA VAL A 38 2.98 2.49 9.16
C VAL A 38 3.45 1.74 7.93
N ILE A 39 2.53 1.42 7.03
CA ILE A 39 2.82 0.77 5.75
C ILE A 39 2.34 1.67 4.63
N ASP A 40 3.28 2.13 3.83
CA ASP A 40 3.00 2.87 2.60
C ASP A 40 2.64 1.91 1.45
N GLU A 41 1.92 2.42 0.45
CA GLU A 41 1.40 1.64 -0.68
C GLU A 41 0.67 0.35 -0.27
N PHE A 42 -0.18 0.47 0.75
CA PHE A 42 -0.89 -0.67 1.35
C PHE A 42 -1.78 -1.43 0.37
N HIS A 43 -2.06 -0.87 -0.81
CA HIS A 43 -2.70 -1.62 -1.89
C HIS A 43 -1.93 -2.90 -2.29
N HIS A 44 -0.64 -3.00 -1.96
CA HIS A 44 0.17 -4.22 -2.11
C HIS A 44 0.03 -5.25 -0.98
N ALA A 45 -0.74 -4.99 0.07
CA ALA A 45 -0.80 -5.83 1.29
C ALA A 45 -1.04 -7.32 1.02
N ALA A 46 -1.86 -7.69 0.01
CA ALA A 46 -2.11 -9.09 -0.31
C ALA A 46 -0.98 -9.80 -1.06
N ALA A 47 0.11 -9.10 -1.41
CA ALA A 47 1.29 -9.74 -1.98
C ALA A 47 1.99 -10.58 -0.90
N PRO A 48 2.53 -11.77 -1.23
CA PRO A 48 3.20 -12.63 -0.26
C PRO A 48 4.28 -11.92 0.57
N SER A 49 5.01 -10.99 -0.05
CA SER A 49 6.05 -10.23 0.64
C SER A 49 5.53 -9.37 1.79
N TYR A 50 4.33 -8.80 1.67
CA TYR A 50 3.70 -8.02 2.73
C TYR A 50 3.05 -8.91 3.79
N GLN A 51 2.54 -10.09 3.40
CA GLN A 51 1.92 -11.03 4.33
C GLN A 51 2.89 -11.46 5.43
N GLU A 52 4.15 -11.74 5.11
CA GLU A 52 5.17 -12.10 6.11
C GLU A 52 5.24 -11.08 7.27
N LEU A 53 5.21 -9.78 6.94
CA LEU A 53 5.24 -8.71 7.93
C LEU A 53 3.94 -8.65 8.75
N LEU A 54 2.79 -8.71 8.07
CA LEU A 54 1.46 -8.59 8.67
C LEU A 54 1.10 -9.80 9.55
N GLU A 55 1.60 -10.98 9.19
CA GLU A 55 1.42 -12.21 9.95
C GLU A 55 2.32 -12.27 11.17
N TYR A 56 3.56 -11.78 11.07
CA TYR A 56 4.52 -11.79 12.17
C TYR A 56 4.21 -10.72 13.23
N TYR A 57 4.19 -9.43 12.86
CA TYR A 57 4.02 -8.37 13.86
C TYR A 57 2.57 -8.21 14.31
N LYS A 58 2.40 -7.86 15.59
CA LYS A 58 1.12 -7.62 16.26
C LYS A 58 1.13 -6.25 16.94
N PRO A 59 1.22 -5.15 16.16
CA PRO A 59 1.27 -3.82 16.72
C PRO A 59 -0.09 -3.43 17.34
N LYS A 60 -0.05 -2.52 18.31
CA LYS A 60 -1.26 -1.90 18.86
C LYS A 60 -1.95 -1.00 17.83
N VAL A 61 -1.16 -0.38 16.94
CA VAL A 61 -1.65 0.44 15.84
C VAL A 61 -0.99 0.03 14.53
N LEU A 62 -1.81 -0.33 13.55
CA LEU A 62 -1.41 -0.54 12.16
C LEU A 62 -2.08 0.55 11.30
N LEU A 63 -1.27 1.36 10.62
CA LEU A 63 -1.75 2.38 9.69
C LEU A 63 -1.31 2.03 8.27
N GLY A 64 -2.29 1.80 7.38
CA GLY A 64 -2.06 1.66 5.94
C GLY A 64 -2.27 2.99 5.22
N LEU A 65 -1.29 3.41 4.42
CA LEU A 65 -1.40 4.55 3.51
C LEU A 65 -1.53 4.01 2.08
N THR A 66 -2.47 4.56 1.31
CA THR A 66 -2.61 4.19 -0.10
C THR A 66 -3.33 5.28 -0.88
N ALA A 67 -2.95 5.48 -2.13
CA ALA A 67 -3.68 6.30 -3.09
C ALA A 67 -4.78 5.51 -3.83
N THR A 68 -4.64 4.18 -3.91
CA THR A 68 -5.51 3.30 -4.70
C THR A 68 -6.02 2.14 -3.84
N PRO A 69 -7.10 2.35 -3.06
CA PRO A 69 -7.62 1.30 -2.19
C PRO A 69 -8.32 0.17 -2.96
N GLU A 70 -8.84 0.48 -4.15
CA GLU A 70 -9.47 -0.49 -5.06
C GLU A 70 -8.39 -1.34 -5.76
N ARG A 71 -8.55 -2.66 -5.75
CA ARG A 71 -7.63 -3.58 -6.46
C ARG A 71 -8.30 -4.20 -7.68
N ALA A 72 -7.53 -4.36 -8.75
CA ALA A 72 -7.99 -4.98 -9.99
C ALA A 72 -8.30 -6.48 -9.85
N ASP A 73 -7.79 -7.15 -8.82
CA ASP A 73 -7.99 -8.58 -8.55
C ASP A 73 -9.19 -8.88 -7.63
N GLY A 74 -10.03 -7.88 -7.36
CA GLY A 74 -11.26 -8.02 -6.56
C GLY A 74 -11.03 -8.25 -5.06
N ARG A 75 -9.77 -8.28 -4.58
CA ARG A 75 -9.46 -8.40 -3.15
C ARG A 75 -9.46 -7.02 -2.51
N SER A 76 -10.25 -6.83 -1.47
CA SER A 76 -10.37 -5.56 -0.77
C SER A 76 -9.35 -5.44 0.37
N ILE A 77 -8.53 -4.38 0.36
CA ILE A 77 -7.64 -4.05 1.48
C ILE A 77 -8.41 -3.59 2.73
N TYR A 78 -9.68 -3.22 2.58
CA TYR A 78 -10.51 -2.77 3.72
C TYR A 78 -10.71 -3.89 4.75
N THR A 79 -10.60 -5.15 4.33
CA THR A 79 -10.72 -6.32 5.23
C THR A 79 -9.64 -6.32 6.32
N TYR A 80 -8.42 -5.84 6.03
CA TYR A 80 -7.33 -5.70 7.00
C TYR A 80 -7.66 -4.72 8.13
N PHE A 81 -8.56 -3.77 7.87
CA PHE A 81 -8.96 -2.72 8.80
C PHE A 81 -10.43 -2.83 9.24
N GLN A 82 -11.05 -4.00 9.04
CA GLN A 82 -12.47 -4.22 9.39
C GLN A 82 -13.41 -3.19 8.75
N GLY A 83 -13.10 -2.76 7.52
CA GLY A 83 -13.87 -1.74 6.81
C GLY A 83 -13.63 -0.31 7.27
N ARG A 84 -12.72 -0.04 8.22
CA ARG A 84 -12.44 1.32 8.68
C ARG A 84 -11.50 2.07 7.75
N VAL A 85 -11.89 3.29 7.42
CA VAL A 85 -11.05 4.31 6.80
C VAL A 85 -10.89 5.44 7.81
N ALA A 86 -9.65 5.74 8.20
CA ALA A 86 -9.38 6.79 9.17
C ALA A 86 -9.54 8.19 8.56
N ALA A 87 -9.11 8.36 7.31
CA ALA A 87 -9.27 9.58 6.53
C ALA A 87 -9.18 9.24 5.04
N GLU A 88 -9.87 10.02 4.22
CA GLU A 88 -9.75 10.01 2.77
C GLU A 88 -9.66 11.46 2.29
N ILE A 89 -8.79 11.74 1.31
CA ILE A 89 -8.73 13.02 0.62
C ILE A 89 -8.89 12.79 -0.88
N ARG A 90 -9.86 13.47 -1.50
CA ARG A 90 -10.08 13.36 -2.96
C ARG A 90 -9.11 14.28 -3.69
N LEU A 91 -8.80 13.95 -4.95
CA LEU A 91 -7.88 14.73 -5.80
C LEU A 91 -8.26 16.23 -5.85
N TRP A 92 -9.54 16.52 -6.08
CA TRP A 92 -10.05 17.89 -6.14
C TRP A 92 -9.88 18.63 -4.80
N GLU A 93 -10.19 17.97 -3.69
CA GLU A 93 -10.01 18.53 -2.35
C GLU A 93 -8.53 18.81 -2.06
N ALA A 94 -7.63 17.91 -2.46
CA ALA A 94 -6.19 18.10 -2.30
C ALA A 94 -5.66 19.30 -3.12
N ILE A 95 -6.22 19.56 -4.30
CA ILE A 95 -5.91 20.76 -5.11
C ILE A 95 -6.45 22.02 -4.41
N GLU A 96 -7.72 22.01 -3.98
CA GLU A 96 -8.36 23.16 -3.29
C GLU A 96 -7.60 23.54 -2.01
N ARG A 97 -7.13 22.54 -1.26
CA ARG A 97 -6.33 22.72 -0.03
C ARG A 97 -4.86 23.06 -0.27
N LYS A 98 -4.44 23.22 -1.54
CA LYS A 98 -3.05 23.50 -1.95
C LYS A 98 -2.05 22.42 -1.51
N LEU A 99 -2.51 21.17 -1.36
CA LEU A 99 -1.66 20.01 -1.10
C LEU A 99 -1.10 19.41 -2.40
N LEU A 100 -1.77 19.66 -3.53
CA LEU A 100 -1.33 19.28 -4.87
C LEU A 100 -1.28 20.49 -5.80
N SER A 101 -0.41 20.41 -6.81
CA SER A 101 -0.37 21.40 -7.89
C SER A 101 -1.62 21.26 -8.77
N PRO A 102 -2.28 22.37 -9.16
CA PRO A 102 -3.33 22.32 -10.17
C PRO A 102 -2.73 21.85 -11.52
N PHE A 103 -3.55 21.17 -12.32
CA PHE A 103 -3.17 20.67 -13.64
C PHE A 103 -4.34 20.77 -14.62
N HIS A 104 -4.05 20.74 -15.92
CA HIS A 104 -5.05 20.65 -16.98
C HIS A 104 -4.99 19.25 -17.61
N TYR A 105 -6.13 18.57 -17.68
CA TYR A 105 -6.26 17.27 -18.31
C TYR A 105 -6.85 17.41 -19.72
N PHE A 106 -6.16 16.89 -20.72
CA PHE A 106 -6.63 16.87 -22.11
C PHE A 106 -6.75 15.42 -22.57
N GLY A 107 -7.99 14.94 -22.72
CA GLY A 107 -8.25 13.66 -23.37
C GLY A 107 -8.24 13.84 -24.88
N VAL A 108 -7.24 13.29 -25.56
CA VAL A 108 -7.13 13.32 -27.03
C VAL A 108 -7.54 11.96 -27.56
N THR A 109 -8.50 11.95 -28.49
CA THR A 109 -8.91 10.72 -29.21
C THR A 109 -7.88 10.42 -30.29
N ASP A 110 -7.46 9.17 -30.41
CA ASP A 110 -6.74 8.71 -31.59
C ASP A 110 -7.68 8.03 -32.60
N ASN A 111 -7.15 7.65 -33.75
CA ASN A 111 -7.90 6.98 -34.81
C ASN A 111 -7.89 5.44 -34.66
N VAL A 112 -7.55 4.92 -33.47
CA VAL A 112 -7.47 3.47 -33.27
C VAL A 112 -8.89 2.90 -33.24
N ASP A 113 -9.19 2.02 -34.19
CA ASP A 113 -10.45 1.29 -34.22
C ASP A 113 -10.44 0.17 -33.17
N LEU A 114 -11.12 0.39 -32.05
CA LEU A 114 -11.30 -0.58 -30.98
C LEU A 114 -12.51 -1.52 -31.22
N SER A 115 -13.16 -1.49 -32.38
CA SER A 115 -14.32 -2.36 -32.69
C SER A 115 -14.00 -3.86 -32.61
N GLN A 116 -12.73 -4.22 -32.85
CA GLN A 116 -12.24 -5.61 -32.75
C GLN A 116 -11.78 -5.98 -31.34
N VAL A 117 -11.75 -5.03 -30.39
CA VAL A 117 -11.39 -5.31 -29.00
C VAL A 117 -12.59 -5.98 -28.32
N GLN A 118 -12.42 -7.26 -28.02
CA GLN A 118 -13.40 -7.98 -27.21
C GLN A 118 -13.25 -7.60 -25.75
N TRP A 119 -14.24 -6.88 -25.23
CA TRP A 119 -14.36 -6.60 -23.80
C TRP A 119 -14.77 -7.87 -23.08
N VAL A 120 -13.81 -8.55 -22.46
CA VAL A 120 -14.11 -9.61 -21.50
C VAL A 120 -14.59 -8.98 -20.21
N VAL A 121 -15.90 -9.09 -19.96
CA VAL A 121 -16.47 -8.89 -18.63
C VAL A 121 -16.01 -10.07 -17.79
N TRP A 122 -15.21 -9.82 -16.76
CA TRP A 122 -14.83 -10.84 -15.79
C TRP A 122 -16.07 -11.24 -14.98
N GLU A 123 -16.81 -12.26 -15.41
CA GLU A 123 -17.77 -12.94 -14.54
C GLU A 123 -16.99 -13.70 -13.46
N LEU A 124 -17.18 -13.29 -12.20
CA LEU A 124 -16.72 -13.99 -11.01
C LEU A 124 -17.18 -15.45 -11.08
N ARG A 125 -16.21 -16.38 -11.21
CA ARG A 125 -16.38 -17.80 -10.90
C ARG A 125 -15.84 -18.10 -9.51
#